data_AF-A0A843ESF0-F1
#
_entry.id   AF-A0A843ESF0-F1
#
_cell.length_a   1.000
_cell.length_b   1.000
_cell.length_c   1.000
_cell.angle_alpha   90.00
_cell.angle_beta   90.00
_cell.angle_gamma   90.00
#
_symmetry.space_group_name_H-M   'P 1'
#
loop_
_entity.id
_entity.type
_entity.pdbx_description
1 polymer ?
#
loop_
_entity_poly.entity_id
_entity_poly.type
_entity_poly.pdbx_seq_one_letter_code
_entity_poly.pdbx_strand_id
1 'polypeptide(L)'
;MLECEIDAAFQHRTFKQLRAVFKLVTVIFQSDSEEHRLPTEEEKYALYLDLLELYADKVPNRYTGELRSIHISEANTMAGSHFIDGLLFHLATMCKLPNDLQATVRSVLYEWEIWRGKQEHDINDDRTIDQMRKYLVYSEASGRTPVHFHHIVSRGACPSAIDKAWNILALTPDEHNFFHQQCKTWEEFFDVYPHLRGRVEMAYRKCNELVQRNNEIGIISMADMDNAIEDIDIA
;
A
#
# COMPACT_ATOMS: atom_id res chain seq x y z
N MET A 1 -41.22 6.27 23.54
CA MET A 1 -40.57 6.08 22.23
C MET A 1 -39.08 6.17 22.47
N LEU A 2 -38.35 5.07 22.31
CA LEU A 2 -36.90 5.13 22.27
C LEU A 2 -36.51 5.61 20.87
N GLU A 3 -36.04 6.85 20.75
CA GLU A 3 -35.30 7.31 19.59
C GLU A 3 -33.99 6.53 19.56
N CYS A 4 -33.97 5.46 18.76
CA CYS A 4 -32.73 4.82 18.37
C CYS A 4 -32.09 5.74 17.34
N GLU A 5 -31.22 6.65 17.80
CA GLU A 5 -30.25 7.28 16.90
C GLU A 5 -29.41 6.15 16.32
N ILE A 6 -29.74 5.76 15.08
CA ILE A 6 -28.91 4.86 14.29
C ILE A 6 -27.71 5.69 13.87
N ASP A 7 -26.70 5.72 14.74
CA ASP A 7 -25.41 6.27 14.42
C ASP A 7 -24.75 5.34 13.40
N ALA A 8 -25.03 5.61 12.12
CA ALA A 8 -24.54 4.79 11.02
C ALA A 8 -23.02 4.97 10.97
N ALA A 9 -22.30 3.96 11.46
CA ALA A 9 -20.83 3.85 11.40
C ALA A 9 -20.22 4.05 9.99
N PHE A 10 -21.06 4.20 8.96
CA PHE A 10 -20.72 4.70 7.63
C PHE A 10 -20.11 6.11 7.63
N GLN A 11 -20.45 6.96 8.61
CA GLN A 11 -19.96 8.34 8.67
C GLN A 11 -18.48 8.47 9.08
N HIS A 12 -17.84 7.37 9.51
CA HIS A 12 -16.45 7.38 9.98
C HIS A 12 -15.45 6.66 9.06
N ARG A 13 -15.86 6.21 7.86
CA ARG A 13 -14.96 5.56 6.89
C ARG A 13 -14.58 6.53 5.78
N THR A 14 -13.28 6.59 5.46
CA THR A 14 -12.70 7.72 4.73
C THR A 14 -13.34 7.92 3.36
N PHE A 15 -14.09 9.01 3.21
CA PHE A 15 -14.66 9.59 1.98
C PHE A 15 -13.71 9.53 0.75
N LYS A 16 -12.41 9.38 0.99
CA LYS A 16 -11.35 9.24 -0.01
C LYS A 16 -11.26 7.85 -0.67
N GLN A 17 -11.44 6.75 0.07
CA GLN A 17 -11.39 5.39 -0.50
C GLN A 17 -12.55 5.14 -1.46
N LEU A 18 -13.78 5.47 -1.02
CA LEU A 18 -14.98 5.39 -1.85
C LEU A 18 -14.82 6.23 -3.14
N ARG A 19 -14.32 7.45 -3.01
CA ARG A 19 -14.05 8.32 -4.15
C ARG A 19 -12.98 7.76 -5.09
N ALA A 20 -11.90 7.19 -4.55
CA ALA A 20 -10.84 6.56 -5.34
C ALA A 20 -11.39 5.38 -6.15
N VAL A 21 -12.15 4.49 -5.52
CA VAL A 21 -12.81 3.35 -6.18
C VAL A 21 -13.65 3.83 -7.36
N PHE A 22 -14.59 4.75 -7.14
CA PHE A 22 -15.47 5.19 -8.24
C PHE A 22 -14.74 5.95 -9.34
N LYS A 23 -13.67 6.69 -9.02
CA LYS A 23 -12.78 7.27 -10.04
C LYS A 23 -12.11 6.17 -10.88
N LEU A 24 -11.55 5.13 -10.24
CA LEU A 24 -10.89 4.03 -10.94
C LEU A 24 -11.86 3.23 -11.80
N VAL A 25 -13.05 2.90 -11.28
CA VAL A 25 -14.13 2.25 -12.05
C VAL A 25 -14.50 3.08 -13.29
N THR A 26 -14.61 4.40 -13.14
CA THR A 26 -14.89 5.30 -14.26
C THR A 26 -13.79 5.23 -15.31
N VAL A 27 -12.52 5.24 -14.89
CA VAL A 27 -11.39 5.14 -15.83
C VAL A 27 -11.34 3.77 -16.51
N ILE A 28 -11.60 2.68 -15.78
CA ILE A 28 -11.70 1.32 -16.37
C ILE A 28 -12.77 1.31 -17.45
N PHE A 29 -13.96 1.83 -17.14
CA PHE A 29 -15.04 1.92 -18.11
C PHE A 29 -14.63 2.71 -19.35
N GLN A 30 -14.08 3.92 -19.16
CA GLN A 30 -13.65 4.77 -20.27
C GLN A 30 -12.54 4.14 -21.11
N SER A 31 -11.74 3.26 -20.52
CA SER A 31 -10.67 2.58 -21.25
C SER A 31 -11.20 1.53 -22.23
N ASP A 32 -12.33 0.91 -21.90
CA ASP A 32 -12.94 -0.19 -22.67
C ASP A 32 -14.14 0.29 -23.51
N SER A 33 -14.67 1.48 -23.26
CA SER A 33 -15.81 2.02 -23.99
C SER A 33 -15.41 2.53 -25.39
N GLU A 34 -16.30 2.33 -26.35
CA GLU A 34 -16.19 2.95 -27.66
C GLU A 34 -16.10 4.48 -27.50
N GLU A 35 -15.13 5.11 -28.15
CA GLU A 35 -14.86 6.56 -28.08
C GLU A 35 -14.45 7.11 -26.70
N HIS A 36 -14.08 6.25 -25.74
CA HIS A 36 -13.68 6.66 -24.37
C HIS A 36 -14.73 7.47 -23.60
N ARG A 37 -16.01 7.24 -23.92
CA ARG A 37 -17.13 7.96 -23.29
C ARG A 37 -17.23 7.67 -21.80
N LEU A 38 -17.79 8.64 -21.07
CA LEU A 38 -18.13 8.49 -19.66
C LEU A 38 -19.28 7.47 -19.46
N PRO A 39 -19.25 6.70 -18.35
CA PRO A 39 -20.35 5.82 -17.98
C PRO A 39 -21.56 6.61 -17.45
N THR A 40 -22.76 6.03 -17.55
CA THR A 40 -23.89 6.44 -16.70
C THR A 40 -23.69 5.95 -15.27
N GLU A 41 -24.50 6.44 -14.33
CA GLU A 41 -24.43 5.98 -12.93
C GLU A 41 -24.75 4.48 -12.81
N GLU A 42 -25.69 3.98 -13.60
CA GLU A 42 -26.06 2.56 -13.65
C GLU A 42 -24.92 1.71 -14.20
N GLU A 43 -24.29 2.13 -15.30
CA GLU A 43 -23.14 1.42 -15.90
C GLU A 43 -21.94 1.39 -14.96
N LYS A 44 -21.67 2.53 -14.32
CA LYS A 44 -20.60 2.65 -13.32
C LYS A 44 -20.85 1.74 -12.13
N TYR A 45 -22.09 1.67 -11.64
CA TYR A 45 -22.44 0.81 -10.51
C TYR A 45 -22.41 -0.68 -10.89
N ALA A 46 -22.91 -1.04 -12.07
CA ALA A 46 -22.84 -2.42 -12.58
C ALA A 46 -21.39 -2.90 -12.70
N LEU A 47 -20.53 -2.12 -13.35
CA LEU A 47 -19.11 -2.44 -13.47
C LEU A 47 -18.43 -2.53 -12.10
N TYR A 48 -18.79 -1.67 -11.16
CA TYR A 48 -18.28 -1.75 -9.80
C TYR A 48 -18.66 -3.07 -9.11
N LEU A 49 -19.88 -3.58 -9.29
CA LEU A 49 -20.29 -4.88 -8.75
C LEU A 49 -19.50 -6.05 -9.39
N ASP A 50 -19.26 -5.99 -10.69
CA ASP A 50 -18.43 -6.99 -11.39
C ASP A 50 -16.99 -6.99 -10.87
N LEU A 51 -16.41 -5.80 -10.67
CA LEU A 51 -15.06 -5.64 -10.16
C LEU A 51 -14.93 -6.06 -8.69
N LEU A 52 -15.95 -5.84 -7.86
CA LEU A 52 -15.98 -6.36 -6.49
C LEU A 52 -15.84 -7.89 -6.49
N GLU A 53 -16.55 -8.58 -7.37
CA GLU A 53 -16.53 -10.03 -7.42
C GLU A 53 -15.15 -10.60 -7.79
N LEU A 54 -14.39 -9.85 -8.57
CA LEU A 54 -13.04 -10.21 -9.02
C LEU A 54 -11.96 -9.88 -7.99
N TYR A 55 -12.04 -8.69 -7.37
CA TYR A 55 -10.90 -8.09 -6.67
C TYR A 55 -11.12 -7.81 -5.19
N ALA A 56 -12.36 -7.79 -4.70
CA ALA A 56 -12.61 -7.53 -3.28
C ALA A 56 -12.41 -8.79 -2.43
N ASP A 57 -12.01 -8.58 -1.18
CA ASP A 57 -12.01 -9.63 -0.17
C ASP A 57 -13.44 -10.20 -0.01
N LYS A 58 -13.54 -11.50 0.30
CA LYS A 58 -14.83 -12.20 0.45
C LYS A 58 -15.05 -12.65 1.88
N VAL A 59 -16.30 -12.58 2.34
CA VAL A 59 -16.73 -13.04 3.66
C VAL A 59 -17.96 -13.94 3.56
N PRO A 60 -18.14 -14.89 4.48
CA PRO A 60 -19.36 -15.69 4.53
C PRO A 60 -20.60 -14.80 4.77
N ASN A 61 -21.63 -15.02 3.97
CA ASN A 61 -22.94 -14.45 4.19
C ASN A 61 -23.56 -15.08 5.44
N ARG A 62 -24.04 -14.24 6.37
CA ARG A 62 -24.60 -14.69 7.65
C ARG A 62 -25.86 -15.55 7.52
N TYR A 63 -26.58 -15.44 6.40
CA TYR A 63 -27.86 -16.13 6.18
C TYR A 63 -27.72 -17.35 5.28
N THR A 64 -26.86 -17.29 4.26
CA THR A 64 -26.69 -18.39 3.29
C THR A 64 -25.41 -19.20 3.52
N GLY A 65 -24.44 -18.68 4.26
CA GLY A 65 -23.11 -19.29 4.45
C GLY A 65 -22.19 -19.15 3.23
N GLU A 66 -22.71 -18.72 2.08
CA GLU A 66 -21.95 -18.55 0.85
C GLU A 66 -21.01 -17.34 0.93
N LEU A 67 -19.88 -17.41 0.23
CA LEU A 67 -18.96 -16.27 0.16
C LEU A 67 -19.60 -15.14 -0.65
N ARG A 68 -19.63 -13.95 -0.08
CA ARG A 68 -20.00 -12.71 -0.76
C ARG A 68 -18.83 -11.74 -0.73
N SER A 69 -18.71 -10.94 -1.77
CA SER A 69 -17.74 -9.86 -1.84
C SER A 69 -18.04 -8.77 -0.78
N ILE A 70 -17.00 -8.27 -0.12
CA ILE A 70 -17.12 -7.18 0.84
C ILE A 70 -17.29 -5.88 0.03
N HIS A 71 -18.45 -5.26 0.16
CA HIS A 71 -18.70 -3.98 -0.47
C HIS A 71 -17.76 -2.92 0.10
N ILE A 72 -17.28 -1.94 -0.70
CA ILE A 72 -16.35 -0.91 -0.19
C ILE A 72 -16.94 -0.13 0.99
N SER A 73 -18.26 -0.03 1.04
CA SER A 73 -18.97 0.60 2.15
C SER A 73 -18.82 -0.17 3.48
N GLU A 74 -18.70 -1.49 3.38
CA GLU A 74 -18.57 -2.43 4.49
C GLU A 74 -17.12 -2.81 4.77
N ALA A 75 -16.20 -2.43 3.88
CA ALA A 75 -14.78 -2.72 3.99
C ALA A 75 -14.13 -2.00 5.17
N ASN A 76 -13.30 -2.73 5.91
CA ASN A 76 -12.31 -2.09 6.78
C ASN A 76 -11.18 -1.50 5.93
N THR A 77 -10.28 -0.78 6.58
CA THR A 77 -9.15 -0.12 5.90
C THR A 77 -8.37 -1.06 4.97
N MET A 78 -8.08 -2.27 5.43
CA MET A 78 -7.28 -3.26 4.71
C MET A 78 -8.03 -3.86 3.50
N ALA A 79 -9.28 -4.28 3.69
CA ALA A 79 -10.11 -4.80 2.61
C ALA A 79 -10.37 -3.74 1.53
N GLY A 80 -10.54 -2.48 1.93
CA GLY A 80 -10.64 -1.36 0.98
C GLY A 80 -9.36 -1.15 0.19
N SER A 81 -8.20 -1.30 0.83
CA SER A 81 -6.89 -1.26 0.17
C SER A 81 -6.68 -2.38 -0.84
N HIS A 82 -6.96 -3.63 -0.47
CA HIS A 82 -6.87 -4.76 -1.40
C HIS A 82 -7.70 -4.53 -2.66
N PHE A 83 -8.93 -4.04 -2.48
CA PHE A 83 -9.80 -3.77 -3.62
C PHE A 83 -9.24 -2.68 -4.53
N ILE A 84 -8.78 -1.56 -3.98
CA ILE A 84 -8.16 -0.47 -4.75
C ILE A 84 -6.90 -0.96 -5.50
N ASP A 85 -6.04 -1.74 -4.85
CA ASP A 85 -4.85 -2.32 -5.47
C ASP A 85 -5.25 -3.25 -6.64
N GLY A 86 -6.32 -4.04 -6.49
CA GLY A 86 -6.87 -4.87 -7.57
C GLY A 86 -7.38 -4.06 -8.77
N LEU A 87 -8.04 -2.92 -8.53
CA LEU A 87 -8.49 -2.01 -9.59
C LEU A 87 -7.31 -1.38 -10.35
N LEU A 88 -6.26 -0.97 -9.63
CA LEU A 88 -5.03 -0.44 -10.22
C LEU A 88 -4.32 -1.51 -11.05
N PHE A 89 -4.28 -2.74 -10.55
CA PHE A 89 -3.75 -3.89 -11.30
C PHE A 89 -4.54 -4.15 -12.57
N HIS A 90 -5.88 -4.12 -12.51
CA HIS A 90 -6.73 -4.26 -13.69
C HIS A 90 -6.42 -3.20 -14.75
N LEU A 91 -6.32 -1.92 -14.35
CA LEU A 91 -5.95 -0.82 -15.24
C LEU A 91 -4.58 -1.03 -15.90
N ALA A 92 -3.60 -1.59 -15.18
CA ALA A 92 -2.26 -1.81 -15.70
C ALA A 92 -2.14 -3.05 -16.61
N THR A 93 -3.00 -4.06 -16.42
CA THR A 93 -2.95 -5.34 -17.13
C THR A 93 -3.91 -5.42 -18.31
N MET A 94 -5.14 -4.94 -18.12
CA MET A 94 -6.27 -5.20 -19.02
C MET A 94 -6.60 -3.99 -19.90
N CYS A 95 -6.35 -2.78 -19.39
CA CYS A 95 -6.79 -1.55 -20.04
C CYS A 95 -5.72 -0.93 -20.95
N LYS A 96 -6.13 -0.36 -22.09
CA LYS A 96 -5.28 0.45 -22.96
C LYS A 96 -5.63 1.93 -22.80
N LEU A 97 -4.94 2.60 -21.87
CA LEU A 97 -5.30 3.95 -21.45
C LEU A 97 -4.71 5.05 -22.36
N PRO A 98 -5.55 5.95 -22.91
CA PRO A 98 -5.13 7.24 -23.45
C PRO A 98 -4.40 8.11 -22.41
N ASN A 99 -3.61 9.08 -22.88
CA ASN A 99 -2.75 9.90 -22.02
C ASN A 99 -3.51 10.69 -20.93
N ASP A 100 -4.70 11.18 -21.24
CA ASP A 100 -5.60 11.89 -20.33
C ASP A 100 -6.16 10.96 -19.23
N LEU A 101 -6.53 9.72 -19.59
CA LEU A 101 -6.92 8.72 -18.60
C LEU A 101 -5.74 8.30 -17.72
N GLN A 102 -4.54 8.14 -18.30
CA GLN A 102 -3.32 7.89 -17.52
C GLN A 102 -3.03 8.98 -16.49
N ALA A 103 -3.23 10.25 -16.85
CA ALA A 103 -3.08 11.37 -15.90
C ALA A 103 -4.07 11.25 -14.73
N THR A 104 -5.31 10.82 -15.02
CA THR A 104 -6.34 10.57 -13.99
C THR A 104 -5.94 9.42 -13.06
N VAL A 105 -5.45 8.31 -13.60
CA VAL A 105 -4.94 7.18 -12.79
C VAL A 105 -3.78 7.63 -11.89
N ARG A 106 -2.82 8.40 -12.43
CA ARG A 106 -1.69 8.94 -11.63
C ARG A 106 -2.17 9.85 -10.51
N SER A 107 -3.19 10.67 -10.73
CA SER A 107 -3.78 11.49 -9.67
C SER A 107 -4.42 10.64 -8.57
N VAL A 108 -5.08 9.54 -8.91
CA VAL A 108 -5.67 8.64 -7.92
C VAL A 108 -4.59 7.87 -7.15
N LEU A 109 -3.56 7.38 -7.85
CA LEU A 109 -2.39 6.75 -7.22
C LEU A 109 -1.71 7.71 -6.23
N TYR A 110 -1.56 8.98 -6.61
CA TYR A 110 -1.01 9.99 -5.71
C TYR A 110 -1.87 10.18 -4.44
N GLU A 111 -3.19 10.34 -4.59
CA GLU A 111 -4.13 10.42 -3.46
C GLU A 111 -4.05 9.18 -2.56
N TRP A 112 -3.92 8.00 -3.18
CA TRP A 112 -3.84 6.71 -2.51
C TRP A 112 -2.58 6.56 -1.66
N GLU A 113 -1.43 6.88 -2.22
CA GLU A 113 -0.13 6.67 -1.59
C GLU A 113 0.16 7.67 -0.47
N ILE A 114 -0.29 8.92 -0.60
CA ILE A 114 -0.29 9.87 0.53
C ILE A 114 -1.07 9.28 1.69
N TRP A 115 -2.22 8.66 1.41
CA TRP A 115 -3.02 8.04 2.44
C TRP A 115 -2.36 6.78 3.02
N ARG A 116 -1.76 5.92 2.18
CA ARG A 116 -1.01 4.71 2.62
C ARG A 116 0.17 5.08 3.52
N GLY A 117 0.95 6.07 3.14
CA GLY A 117 2.09 6.55 3.91
C GLY A 117 1.75 7.14 5.29
N LYS A 118 0.46 7.40 5.56
CA LYS A 118 -0.03 7.82 6.89
C LYS A 118 -0.49 6.66 7.77
N GLN A 119 -0.53 5.44 7.25
CA GLN A 119 -0.91 4.26 8.02
C GLN A 119 0.26 3.80 8.91
N GLU A 120 -0.07 3.20 10.06
CA GLU A 120 0.91 2.58 10.95
C GLU A 120 1.40 1.23 10.38
N HIS A 121 0.50 0.54 9.67
CA HIS A 121 0.74 -0.74 9.02
C HIS A 121 0.39 -0.70 7.53
N ASP A 122 1.31 -1.14 6.68
CA ASP A 122 1.07 -1.40 5.25
C ASP A 122 0.63 -2.85 5.03
N ILE A 123 -0.16 -3.08 3.98
CA ILE A 123 -0.70 -4.39 3.62
C ILE A 123 0.35 -5.42 3.22
N ASN A 124 1.56 -4.94 2.91
CA ASN A 124 2.69 -5.77 2.59
C ASN A 124 3.62 -6.00 3.78
N ASP A 125 3.46 -5.30 4.91
CA ASP A 125 4.40 -5.32 6.03
C ASP A 125 4.82 -6.73 6.49
N ASP A 126 3.86 -7.66 6.49
CA ASP A 126 4.03 -9.03 6.98
C ASP A 126 4.33 -10.05 5.87
N ARG A 127 4.41 -9.62 4.61
CA ARG A 127 4.66 -10.52 3.47
C ARG A 127 6.14 -10.91 3.40
N THR A 128 6.39 -12.13 2.97
CA THR A 128 7.75 -12.56 2.61
C THR A 128 8.16 -11.98 1.25
N ILE A 129 9.47 -11.93 0.95
CA ILE A 129 9.95 -11.50 -0.37
C ILE A 129 9.31 -12.34 -1.50
N ASP A 130 9.18 -13.65 -1.32
CA ASP A 130 8.60 -14.52 -2.34
C ASP A 130 7.11 -14.24 -2.57
N GLN A 131 6.38 -13.89 -1.51
CA GLN A 131 5.01 -13.41 -1.65
C GLN A 131 5.00 -12.07 -2.38
N MET A 132 5.83 -11.11 -1.96
CA MET A 132 5.93 -9.82 -2.63
C MET A 132 6.23 -9.99 -4.13
N ARG A 133 7.13 -10.89 -4.54
CA ARG A 133 7.46 -11.13 -5.96
C ARG A 133 6.25 -11.59 -6.78
N LYS A 134 5.29 -12.26 -6.16
CA LYS A 134 4.05 -12.69 -6.83
C LYS A 134 3.04 -11.56 -6.97
N TYR A 135 3.01 -10.62 -6.01
CA TYR A 135 1.99 -9.57 -5.95
C TYR A 135 2.46 -8.22 -6.52
N LEU A 136 3.73 -7.87 -6.34
CA LEU A 136 4.33 -6.61 -6.82
C LEU A 136 5.01 -6.84 -8.16
N VAL A 137 4.19 -6.93 -9.22
CA VAL A 137 4.64 -7.12 -10.61
C VAL A 137 4.88 -5.78 -11.34
N TYR A 138 4.34 -4.70 -10.75
CA TYR A 138 4.40 -3.35 -11.28
C TYR A 138 5.16 -2.42 -10.35
N SER A 139 5.78 -1.41 -10.95
CA SER A 139 6.55 -0.41 -10.23
C SER A 139 5.62 0.43 -9.39
N GLU A 140 5.98 0.60 -8.13
CA GLU A 140 5.28 1.47 -7.20
C GLU A 140 5.54 2.95 -7.55
N ALA A 141 6.54 3.26 -8.39
CA ALA A 141 6.78 4.60 -8.92
C ALA A 141 5.93 4.91 -10.16
N SER A 142 6.08 4.17 -11.26
CA SER A 142 5.39 4.47 -12.54
C SER A 142 4.27 3.51 -12.94
N GLY A 143 4.07 2.41 -12.21
CA GLY A 143 3.16 1.33 -12.62
C GLY A 143 3.69 0.49 -13.78
N ARG A 144 4.96 0.64 -14.19
CA ARG A 144 5.58 -0.12 -15.29
C ARG A 144 6.19 -1.44 -14.81
N THR A 145 6.44 -2.34 -15.76
CA THR A 145 7.04 -3.68 -15.54
C THR A 145 8.12 -3.91 -16.61
N PRO A 146 9.18 -4.73 -16.37
CA PRO A 146 9.48 -5.53 -15.19
C PRO A 146 9.98 -4.71 -14.00
N VAL A 147 9.85 -5.26 -12.78
CA VAL A 147 10.33 -4.63 -11.54
C VAL A 147 11.38 -5.46 -10.81
N HIS A 148 12.25 -4.75 -10.12
CA HIS A 148 13.22 -5.25 -9.15
C HIS A 148 12.88 -4.70 -7.76
N PHE A 149 13.39 -5.36 -6.73
CA PHE A 149 13.17 -4.97 -5.33
C PHE A 149 14.35 -4.18 -4.81
N HIS A 150 14.03 -3.02 -4.26
CA HIS A 150 15.00 -2.02 -3.80
C HIS A 150 14.81 -1.78 -2.32
N HIS A 151 15.90 -1.90 -1.55
CA HIS A 151 15.88 -1.57 -0.14
C HIS A 151 15.81 -0.04 0.03
N ILE A 152 14.78 0.44 0.73
CA ILE A 152 14.59 1.88 0.99
C ILE A 152 15.69 2.37 1.94
N VAL A 153 15.80 1.72 3.09
CA VAL A 153 16.88 1.92 4.05
C VAL A 153 17.99 0.92 3.74
N SER A 154 19.20 1.45 3.51
CA SER A 154 20.35 0.64 3.13
C SER A 154 20.69 -0.41 4.19
N ARG A 155 21.23 -1.54 3.72
CA ARG A 155 21.61 -2.68 4.57
C ARG A 155 22.62 -2.31 5.66
N GLY A 156 23.52 -1.37 5.37
CA GLY A 156 24.54 -0.89 6.32
C GLY A 156 23.96 0.01 7.42
N ALA A 157 22.87 0.73 7.13
CA ALA A 157 22.22 1.59 8.11
C ALA A 157 21.33 0.82 9.08
N CYS A 158 20.73 -0.30 8.63
CA CYS A 158 19.74 -1.04 9.41
C CYS A 158 19.75 -2.55 9.10
N PRO A 159 20.71 -3.33 9.64
CA PRO A 159 20.83 -4.75 9.31
C PRO A 159 19.58 -5.58 9.65
N SER A 160 18.85 -5.22 10.71
CA SER A 160 17.60 -5.87 11.12
C SER A 160 16.42 -5.60 10.17
N ALA A 161 16.55 -4.63 9.27
CA ALA A 161 15.56 -4.27 8.26
C ALA A 161 15.79 -4.98 6.91
N ILE A 162 16.84 -5.79 6.80
CA ILE A 162 17.12 -6.53 5.56
C ILE A 162 15.93 -7.43 5.23
N ASP A 163 15.51 -7.36 3.98
CA ASP A 163 14.47 -8.22 3.39
C ASP A 163 13.11 -8.16 4.11
N LYS A 164 12.89 -7.12 4.93
CA LYS A 164 11.57 -6.78 5.46
C LYS A 164 10.75 -6.11 4.37
N ALA A 165 9.50 -6.51 4.22
CA ALA A 165 8.64 -6.00 3.17
C ALA A 165 8.41 -4.49 3.22
N TRP A 166 8.29 -3.94 4.43
CA TRP A 166 8.18 -2.50 4.65
C TRP A 166 9.44 -1.71 4.24
N ASN A 167 10.58 -2.39 4.12
CA ASN A 167 11.85 -1.81 3.66
C ASN A 167 12.10 -2.04 2.16
N ILE A 168 11.13 -2.59 1.43
CA ILE A 168 11.27 -2.88 0.00
C ILE A 168 10.34 -1.98 -0.80
N LEU A 169 10.88 -1.49 -1.91
CA LEU A 169 10.15 -0.79 -2.96
C LEU A 169 10.33 -1.53 -4.27
N ALA A 170 9.24 -1.81 -4.98
CA ALA A 170 9.30 -2.38 -6.32
C ALA A 170 9.45 -1.25 -7.35
N LEU A 171 10.59 -1.21 -8.06
CA LEU A 171 10.87 -0.23 -9.11
C LEU A 171 11.29 -0.93 -10.39
N THR A 172 11.09 -0.30 -11.54
CA THR A 172 11.75 -0.74 -12.77
C THR A 172 13.26 -0.52 -12.69
N PRO A 173 14.06 -1.23 -13.50
CA PRO A 173 15.51 -1.00 -13.57
C PRO A 173 15.88 0.45 -13.88
N ASP A 174 15.11 1.11 -14.75
CA ASP A 174 15.33 2.51 -15.13
C ASP A 174 15.06 3.47 -13.99
N GLU A 175 14.01 3.25 -13.19
CA GLU A 175 13.69 4.08 -12.02
C GLU A 175 14.70 3.89 -10.90
N HIS A 176 15.17 2.66 -10.69
CA HIS A 176 16.25 2.39 -9.75
C HIS A 176 17.55 3.07 -10.15
N ASN A 177 17.90 3.01 -11.45
CA ASN A 177 19.07 3.71 -11.97
C ASN A 177 18.88 5.23 -11.92
N PHE A 178 17.68 5.72 -12.20
CA PHE A 178 17.31 7.13 -12.07
C PHE A 178 17.52 7.60 -10.64
N PHE A 179 17.08 6.83 -9.65
CA PHE A 179 17.38 7.10 -8.24
C PHE A 179 18.90 7.17 -8.03
N HIS A 180 19.65 6.10 -8.27
CA HIS A 180 21.07 6.07 -7.89
C HIS A 180 21.98 7.02 -8.69
N GLN A 181 21.65 7.33 -9.93
CA GLN A 181 22.53 8.09 -10.82
C GLN A 181 22.12 9.56 -10.95
N GLN A 182 20.83 9.87 -10.85
CA GLN A 182 20.30 11.21 -11.10
C GLN A 182 19.75 11.87 -9.84
N CYS A 183 19.00 11.13 -9.01
CA CYS A 183 18.47 11.62 -7.74
C CYS A 183 19.40 11.25 -6.58
N LYS A 184 20.34 12.13 -6.24
CA LYS A 184 21.28 11.90 -5.13
C LYS A 184 20.58 11.86 -3.77
N THR A 185 19.33 12.32 -3.70
CA THR A 185 18.50 12.28 -2.49
C THR A 185 17.09 11.74 -2.78
N TRP A 186 16.42 11.31 -1.72
CA TRP A 186 15.01 10.93 -1.78
C TRP A 186 14.12 12.12 -2.16
N GLU A 187 14.48 13.33 -1.72
CA GLU A 187 13.77 14.56 -2.05
C GLU A 187 13.72 14.81 -3.57
N GLU A 188 14.85 14.66 -4.26
CA GLU A 188 14.91 14.77 -5.72
C GLU A 188 14.08 13.68 -6.42
N PHE A 189 14.03 12.48 -5.84
CA PHE A 189 13.18 11.40 -6.36
C PHE A 189 11.69 11.69 -6.14
N PHE A 190 11.33 12.33 -5.02
CA PHE A 190 9.96 12.74 -4.72
C PHE A 190 9.48 13.90 -5.58
N ASP A 191 10.36 14.72 -6.15
CA ASP A 191 9.94 15.73 -7.12
C ASP A 191 9.32 15.08 -8.38
N VAL A 192 9.74 13.85 -8.70
CA VAL A 192 9.19 13.06 -9.81
C VAL A 192 8.10 12.08 -9.34
N TYR A 193 8.29 11.46 -8.18
CA TYR A 193 7.40 10.46 -7.60
C TYR A 193 6.97 10.85 -6.17
N PRO A 194 6.22 11.94 -6.00
CA PRO A 194 5.94 12.51 -4.68
C PRO A 194 5.06 11.60 -3.82
N HIS A 195 4.34 10.68 -4.46
CA HIS A 195 3.50 9.69 -3.80
C HIS A 195 4.29 8.71 -2.93
N LEU A 196 5.54 8.42 -3.28
CA LEU A 196 6.37 7.46 -2.54
C LEU A 196 6.88 7.98 -1.20
N ARG A 197 6.79 9.30 -0.97
CA ARG A 197 7.33 9.97 0.22
C ARG A 197 6.91 9.29 1.52
N GLY A 198 5.62 9.05 1.69
CA GLY A 198 5.11 8.50 2.94
C GLY A 198 5.57 7.06 3.21
N ARG A 199 5.72 6.24 2.16
CA ARG A 199 6.27 4.89 2.30
C ARG A 199 7.74 4.92 2.72
N VAL A 200 8.52 5.83 2.15
CA VAL A 200 9.93 6.00 2.50
C VAL A 200 10.06 6.52 3.93
N GLU A 201 9.31 7.54 4.31
CA GLU A 201 9.29 8.09 5.67
C GLU A 201 8.92 7.02 6.71
N MET A 202 7.92 6.18 6.41
CA MET A 202 7.55 5.03 7.25
C MET A 202 8.71 4.05 7.42
N ALA A 203 9.42 3.69 6.36
CA ALA A 203 10.54 2.77 6.43
C ALA A 203 11.68 3.32 7.32
N TYR A 204 12.00 4.61 7.19
CA TYR A 204 12.96 5.26 8.07
C TYR A 204 12.49 5.29 9.53
N ARG A 205 11.21 5.58 9.79
CA ARG A 205 10.63 5.53 11.14
C ARG A 205 10.77 4.14 11.77
N LYS A 206 10.36 3.09 11.05
CA LYS A 206 10.45 1.69 11.51
C LYS A 206 11.90 1.26 11.75
N CYS A 207 12.83 1.68 10.90
CA CYS A 207 14.25 1.42 11.14
C CYS A 207 14.73 2.11 12.43
N ASN A 208 14.40 3.38 12.65
CA ASN A 208 14.81 4.10 13.86
C ASN A 208 14.28 3.42 15.13
N GLU A 209 13.02 2.96 15.11
CA GLU A 209 12.44 2.18 16.22
C GLU A 209 13.19 0.86 16.46
N LEU A 210 13.59 0.15 15.41
CA LEU A 210 14.37 -1.09 15.53
C LEU A 210 15.78 -0.82 16.09
N VAL A 211 16.43 0.26 15.66
CA VAL A 211 17.76 0.64 16.17
C VAL A 211 17.67 1.03 17.64
N GLN A 212 16.66 1.81 18.04
CA GLN A 212 16.42 2.18 19.44
C GLN A 212 16.19 0.93 20.31
N ARG A 213 15.30 0.04 19.90
CA ARG A 213 15.03 -1.22 20.61
C ARG A 213 16.29 -2.08 20.74
N ASN A 214 17.08 -2.20 19.69
CA ASN A 214 18.33 -2.98 19.73
C ASN A 214 19.36 -2.36 20.67
N ASN A 215 19.43 -1.03 20.74
CA ASN A 215 20.30 -0.33 21.69
C ASN A 215 19.82 -0.52 23.13
N GLU A 216 18.51 -0.45 23.39
CA GLU A 216 17.93 -0.72 24.71
C GLU A 216 18.19 -2.15 25.17
N ILE A 217 18.01 -3.14 24.28
CA ILE A 217 18.33 -4.55 24.55
C ILE A 217 19.83 -4.75 24.79
N GLY A 218 20.69 -4.07 24.03
CA GLY A 218 22.15 -4.09 24.23
C GLY A 218 22.58 -3.51 25.58
N ILE A 219 21.91 -2.44 26.03
CA ILE A 219 22.14 -1.82 27.35
C ILE A 219 21.69 -2.78 28.47
N ILE A 220 20.52 -3.41 28.33
CA ILE A 220 20.02 -4.40 29.30
C ILE A 220 20.97 -5.61 29.35
N SER A 221 21.39 -6.12 28.19
CA SER A 221 22.35 -7.24 28.10
C SER A 221 23.71 -6.93 28.71
N MET A 222 24.20 -5.68 28.65
CA MET A 222 25.45 -5.29 29.30
C MET A 222 25.27 -5.11 30.80
N ALA A 223 24.15 -4.52 31.25
CA ALA A 223 23.84 -4.38 32.68
C ALA A 223 23.66 -5.74 33.37
N ASP A 224 23.07 -6.72 32.68
CA ASP A 224 22.95 -8.10 33.17
C ASP A 224 24.32 -8.82 33.20
N MET A 225 25.24 -8.45 32.31
CA MET A 225 26.63 -8.95 32.32
C MET A 225 27.45 -8.34 33.47
N ASP A 226 27.30 -7.04 33.73
CA ASP A 226 28.00 -6.35 34.82
C ASP A 226 27.51 -6.84 36.20
N ASN A 227 26.21 -7.10 36.36
CA ASN A 227 25.66 -7.72 37.57
C ASN A 227 26.14 -9.17 37.77
N ALA A 228 26.35 -9.93 36.68
CA ALA A 228 26.90 -11.29 36.76
C ALA A 228 28.39 -11.33 37.09
N ILE A 229 29.13 -10.23 36.88
CA ILE A 229 30.55 -10.11 37.23
C ILE A 229 30.72 -9.71 38.71
N GLU A 230 29.84 -8.89 39.28
CA GLU A 230 29.87 -8.56 40.72
C GLU A 230 29.57 -9.78 41.63
N ASP A 231 28.78 -10.75 41.15
CA ASP A 231 28.48 -11.99 41.89
C ASP A 231 29.58 -13.07 41.82
N ILE A 232 30.65 -12.86 41.02
CA ILE A 232 31.77 -13.83 40.87
C ILE A 232 32.95 -13.50 41.79
N ASP A 233 33.04 -12.28 42.34
CA ASP A 233 34.16 -11.88 43.23
C ASP A 233 33.85 -11.95 44.73
N ILE A 234 32.80 -12.69 45.13
CA ILE A 234 32.55 -13.07 46.54
C ILE A 234 32.24 -14.56 46.64
N ALA A 235 33.27 -15.40 46.53
CA ALA A 235 33.26 -16.79 47.01
C ALA A 235 34.65 -17.20 47.55
#